data_AF-A0A960DL49-F1
#
_entry.id   AF-A0A960DL49-F1
#
_cell.length_a   1.000
_cell.length_b   1.000
_cell.length_c   1.000
_cell.angle_alpha   90.00
_cell.angle_beta   90.00
_cell.angle_gamma   90.00
#
_symmetry.space_group_name_H-M   'P 1'
#
loop_
_entity.id
_entity.type
_entity.pdbx_description
1 polymer ?
#
loop_
_entity_poly.entity_id
_entity_poly.type
_entity_poly.pdbx_seq_one_letter_code
_entity_poly.pdbx_strand_id
1 'polypeptide(L)'
;SLPDSKQGVASAVNDAAREVGGAIGIAVLGSLLTSGYHDGLRPAAAALPPEVAERARESLAFVVHAADQLGPRGGELVTAARSAFVDGLQSAMWVAAAIMAAGAVATAVLHRHDAPLADEPDTEPRSAAALVRS
;
A
#
# COMPACT_ATOMS: atom_id res chain seq x y z
N SER A 1 -20.31 7.57 -19.44
CA SER A 1 -19.92 8.93 -18.99
C SER A 1 -20.92 9.40 -17.94
N LEU A 2 -20.46 9.99 -16.82
CA LEU A 2 -21.37 10.64 -15.87
C LEU A 2 -21.80 12.01 -16.44
N PRO A 3 -23.05 12.48 -16.19
CA PRO A 3 -23.45 13.84 -16.54
C PRO A 3 -22.48 14.85 -15.92
N ASP A 4 -22.14 15.93 -16.63
CA ASP A 4 -21.12 16.91 -16.22
C ASP A 4 -21.31 17.45 -14.78
N SER A 5 -22.56 17.51 -14.30
CA SER A 5 -22.91 17.91 -12.94
C SER A 5 -22.46 16.93 -11.83
N LYS A 6 -22.05 15.70 -12.17
CA LYS A 6 -21.62 14.66 -11.22
C LYS A 6 -20.12 14.34 -11.27
N GLN A 7 -19.40 14.83 -12.27
CA GLN A 7 -17.97 14.56 -12.42
C GLN A 7 -17.13 15.20 -11.30
N GLY A 8 -17.47 16.41 -10.86
CA GLY A 8 -16.78 17.09 -9.75
C GLY A 8 -16.92 16.36 -8.41
N VAL A 9 -18.13 15.85 -8.12
CA VAL A 9 -18.38 15.04 -6.91
C VAL A 9 -17.62 13.72 -6.96
N ALA A 10 -17.59 13.06 -8.11
CA ALA A 10 -16.84 11.81 -8.29
C ALA A 10 -15.33 11.99 -8.09
N SER A 11 -14.73 13.08 -8.59
CA SER A 11 -13.31 13.38 -8.37
C SER A 11 -13.01 13.62 -6.90
N ALA A 12 -13.81 14.47 -6.23
CA ALA A 12 -13.60 14.80 -4.82
C ALA A 12 -13.64 13.55 -3.92
N VAL A 13 -14.56 12.62 -4.19
CA VAL A 13 -14.65 11.34 -3.46
C VAL A 13 -13.42 10.47 -3.72
N ASN A 14 -12.95 10.39 -4.96
CA ASN A 14 -11.77 9.61 -5.30
C ASN A 14 -10.49 10.20 -4.68
N ASP A 15 -10.37 11.54 -4.61
CA ASP A 15 -9.24 12.20 -3.97
C ASP A 15 -9.23 11.94 -2.46
N ALA A 16 -10.38 12.12 -1.80
CA ALA A 16 -10.53 11.77 -0.39
C ALA A 16 -10.22 10.28 -0.12
N ALA A 17 -10.65 9.38 -1.00
CA ALA A 17 -10.35 7.96 -0.88
C ALA A 17 -8.84 7.67 -1.00
N ARG A 18 -8.11 8.39 -1.88
CA ARG A 18 -6.66 8.27 -2.02
C ARG A 18 -5.92 8.82 -0.82
N GLU A 19 -6.35 9.97 -0.28
CA GLU A 19 -5.74 10.57 0.91
C GLU A 19 -5.91 9.66 2.14
N VAL A 20 -7.14 9.22 2.41
CA VAL A 20 -7.44 8.33 3.54
C VAL A 20 -6.78 6.98 3.35
N GLY A 21 -6.85 6.40 2.14
CA GLY A 21 -6.21 5.14 1.81
C GLY A 21 -4.69 5.20 1.98
N GLY A 22 -4.05 6.30 1.54
CA GLY A 22 -2.62 6.53 1.71
C GLY A 22 -2.22 6.61 3.18
N ALA A 23 -2.96 7.38 3.99
CA ALA A 23 -2.70 7.52 5.42
C ALA A 23 -2.83 6.18 6.17
N ILE A 24 -3.90 5.42 5.89
CA ILE A 24 -4.10 4.08 6.49
C ILE A 24 -3.01 3.11 6.04
N GLY A 25 -2.64 3.13 4.75
CA GLY A 25 -1.57 2.29 4.22
C GLY A 25 -0.24 2.56 4.92
N ILE A 26 0.15 3.84 5.06
CA ILE A 26 1.37 4.23 5.78
C ILE A 26 1.32 3.75 7.22
N ALA A 27 0.20 3.93 7.91
CA ALA A 27 0.03 3.52 9.30
C ALA A 27 0.19 2.00 9.46
N VAL A 28 -0.53 1.20 8.67
CA VAL A 28 -0.50 -0.27 8.76
C VAL A 28 0.88 -0.82 8.42
N LEU A 29 1.48 -0.37 7.30
CA LEU A 29 2.80 -0.85 6.88
C LEU A 29 3.90 -0.42 7.86
N GLY A 30 3.82 0.81 8.37
CA GLY A 30 4.72 1.32 9.41
C GLY A 30 4.60 0.53 10.71
N SER A 31 3.37 0.22 11.15
CA SER A 31 3.14 -0.63 12.32
C SER A 31 3.72 -2.03 12.14
N LEU A 32 3.53 -2.67 10.98
CA LEU A 32 4.09 -4.00 10.70
C LEU A 32 5.62 -3.99 10.72
N LEU A 33 6.25 -2.97 10.11
CA LEU A 33 7.68 -2.80 10.13
C LEU A 33 8.20 -2.61 11.57
N THR A 34 7.59 -1.70 12.33
CA THR A 34 7.97 -1.41 13.73
C THR A 34 7.80 -2.64 14.62
N SER A 35 6.64 -3.31 14.56
CA SER A 35 6.39 -4.51 15.36
C SER A 35 7.33 -5.65 14.99
N GLY A 36 7.57 -5.87 13.69
CA GLY A 36 8.50 -6.89 13.20
C GLY A 36 9.94 -6.62 13.66
N TYR A 37 10.40 -5.37 13.57
CA TYR A 37 11.71 -4.97 14.08
C TYR A 37 11.84 -5.18 15.59
N HIS A 38 10.87 -4.68 16.36
CA HIS A 38 10.86 -4.79 17.82
C HIS A 38 10.89 -6.25 18.27
N ASP A 39 10.04 -7.09 17.67
CA ASP A 39 9.91 -8.49 18.02
C ASP A 39 11.09 -9.34 17.57
N GLY A 40 11.65 -9.06 16.38
CA GLY A 40 12.81 -9.75 15.84
C GLY A 40 14.11 -9.40 16.57
N LEU A 41 14.24 -8.18 17.08
CA LEU A 41 15.42 -7.76 17.83
C LEU A 41 15.41 -8.20 19.30
N ARG A 42 14.23 -8.49 19.86
CA ARG A 42 14.03 -8.88 21.26
C ARG A 42 15.01 -9.95 21.79
N PRO A 43 15.34 -11.03 21.08
CA PRO A 43 16.32 -12.02 21.56
C PRO A 43 17.73 -11.45 21.74
N ALA A 44 18.20 -10.64 20.79
CA ALA A 44 19.52 -10.01 20.88
C ALA A 44 19.53 -8.86 21.90
N ALA A 45 18.41 -8.13 22.02
CA ALA A 45 18.26 -7.07 23.01
C ALA A 45 18.23 -7.58 24.46
N ALA A 46 17.80 -8.82 24.69
CA ALA A 46 17.76 -9.42 26.03
C ALA A 46 19.14 -9.55 26.69
N ALA A 47 20.22 -9.51 25.91
CA ALA A 47 21.59 -9.58 26.40
C ALA A 47 22.21 -8.21 26.72
N LEU A 48 21.44 -7.12 26.57
CA LEU A 48 21.87 -5.73 26.78
C LEU A 48 21.34 -5.18 28.12
N PRO A 49 21.97 -4.12 28.66
CA PRO A 49 21.38 -3.33 29.74
C PRO A 49 19.98 -2.81 29.34
N PRO A 50 19.00 -2.74 30.26
CA PRO A 50 17.61 -2.40 29.95
C PRO A 50 17.45 -1.09 29.16
N GLU A 51 18.20 -0.06 29.52
CA GLU A 51 18.12 1.27 28.90
C GLU A 51 18.63 1.24 27.45
N VAL A 52 19.68 0.46 27.19
CA VAL A 52 20.23 0.25 25.85
C VAL A 52 19.31 -0.64 25.03
N ALA A 53 18.73 -1.67 25.64
CA ALA A 53 17.80 -2.59 25.01
C ALA A 53 16.53 -1.88 24.51
N GLU A 54 15.97 -0.96 25.30
CA GLU A 54 14.80 -0.17 24.90
C GLU A 54 15.13 0.73 23.71
N ARG A 55 16.21 1.50 23.80
CA ARG A 55 16.65 2.40 22.72
C ARG A 55 17.02 1.64 21.44
N ALA A 56 17.58 0.44 21.57
CA ALA A 56 17.87 -0.45 20.46
C ALA A 56 16.59 -0.93 19.75
N ARG A 57 15.56 -1.30 20.52
CA ARG A 57 14.26 -1.75 20.01
C ARG A 57 13.45 -0.64 19.34
N GLU A 58 13.71 0.63 19.65
CA GLU A 58 13.07 1.77 19.01
C GLU A 58 13.76 2.22 17.71
N SER A 59 15.06 1.92 17.53
CA SER A 59 15.83 2.52 16.44
C SER A 59 17.01 1.67 15.97
N LEU A 60 16.97 1.23 14.72
CA LEU A 60 18.11 0.63 14.03
C LEU A 60 19.29 1.61 13.93
N ALA A 61 19.01 2.90 13.71
CA ALA A 61 20.05 3.93 13.63
C ALA A 61 20.82 4.05 14.96
N PHE A 62 20.11 3.98 16.10
CA PHE A 62 20.75 3.92 17.40
C PHE A 62 21.65 2.68 17.53
N VAL A 63 21.18 1.50 17.12
CA VAL A 63 21.99 0.27 17.16
C VAL A 63 23.28 0.41 16.35
N VAL A 64 23.19 0.90 15.12
CA VAL A 64 24.37 1.08 14.25
C VAL A 64 25.36 2.07 14.84
N HIS A 65 24.89 3.15 15.47
CA HIS A 65 25.76 4.14 16.10
C HIS A 65 26.35 3.67 17.43
N ALA A 66 25.58 2.91 18.23
CA ALA A 66 26.03 2.39 19.51
C ALA A 66 26.97 1.18 19.37
N ALA A 67 26.93 0.47 18.23
CA ALA A 67 27.72 -0.73 17.97
C ALA A 67 29.23 -0.51 18.15
N ASP A 68 29.74 0.65 17.72
CA ASP A 68 31.16 0.98 17.84
C ASP A 68 31.64 1.03 19.31
N GLN A 69 30.73 1.33 20.23
CA GLN A 69 31.02 1.38 21.67
C GLN A 69 30.90 0.01 22.37
N LEU A 70 30.31 -0.99 21.70
CA LEU A 70 30.06 -2.33 22.25
C LEU A 70 31.14 -3.36 21.86
N GLY A 71 32.15 -2.95 21.09
CA GLY A 71 33.23 -3.82 20.64
C GLY A 71 32.73 -4.98 19.77
N PRO A 72 33.29 -6.20 19.87
CA PRO A 72 32.93 -7.33 19.00
C PRO A 72 31.43 -7.70 19.04
N ARG A 73 30.75 -7.47 20.17
CA ARG A 73 29.31 -7.73 20.35
C ARG A 73 28.42 -6.74 19.58
N GLY A 74 28.95 -5.56 19.26
CA GLY A 74 28.25 -4.57 18.45
C GLY A 74 27.94 -5.07 17.03
N GLY A 75 28.87 -5.83 16.44
CA GLY A 75 28.67 -6.41 15.10
C GLY A 75 27.49 -7.40 15.05
N GLU A 76 27.43 -8.31 16.02
CA GLU A 76 26.31 -9.26 16.15
C GLU A 76 24.97 -8.56 16.35
N LEU A 77 24.95 -7.50 17.18
CA LEU A 77 23.75 -6.71 17.43
C LEU A 77 23.28 -5.98 16.16
N VAL A 78 24.20 -5.41 15.38
CA VAL A 78 23.88 -4.76 14.10
C VAL A 78 23.32 -5.76 13.09
N THR A 79 23.92 -6.95 12.99
CA THR A 79 23.40 -8.00 12.10
C THR A 79 21.99 -8.42 12.52
N ALA A 80 21.76 -8.64 13.81
CA ALA A 80 20.43 -8.98 14.34
C ALA A 80 19.40 -7.88 14.06
N ALA A 81 19.75 -6.62 14.30
CA ALA A 81 18.87 -5.48 14.06
C ALA A 81 18.55 -5.29 12.57
N ARG A 82 19.53 -5.46 11.68
CA ARG A 82 19.31 -5.42 10.23
C ARG A 82 18.39 -6.56 9.77
N SER A 83 18.59 -7.78 10.28
CA SER A 83 17.72 -8.92 9.96
C SER A 83 16.29 -8.63 10.40
N ALA A 84 16.09 -8.22 11.66
CA ALA A 84 14.76 -7.91 12.19
C ALA A 84 14.06 -6.79 11.41
N PHE A 85 14.80 -5.78 10.96
CA PHE A 85 14.27 -4.71 10.12
C PHE A 85 13.80 -5.24 8.75
N VAL A 86 14.63 -6.07 8.11
CA VAL A 86 14.29 -6.67 6.81
C VAL A 86 13.11 -7.63 6.93
N ASP A 87 13.03 -8.41 8.01
CA ASP A 87 11.91 -9.33 8.28
C ASP A 87 10.59 -8.56 8.46
N GLY A 88 10.62 -7.46 9.22
CA GLY A 88 9.49 -6.55 9.37
C GLY A 88 9.08 -5.91 8.05
N LEU A 89 10.05 -5.44 7.26
CA LEU A 89 9.83 -4.86 5.94
C LEU A 89 9.20 -5.88 4.97
N GLN A 90 9.72 -7.10 4.93
CA GLN A 90 9.21 -8.17 4.08
C GLN A 90 7.77 -8.53 4.44
N SER A 91 7.45 -8.59 5.73
CA SER A 91 6.09 -8.80 6.23
C SER A 91 5.14 -7.70 5.75
N ALA A 92 5.56 -6.43 5.86
CA ALA A 92 4.80 -5.30 5.34
C ALA A 92 4.60 -5.39 3.81
N MET A 93 5.62 -5.78 3.05
CA MET A 93 5.52 -5.95 1.59
C MET A 93 4.55 -7.06 1.19
N TRP A 94 4.52 -8.20 1.90
CA TRP A 94 3.54 -9.25 1.65
C TRP A 94 2.11 -8.79 1.92
N VAL A 95 1.89 -8.03 2.99
CA VAL A 95 0.57 -7.44 3.27
C VAL A 95 0.17 -6.44 2.20
N ALA A 96 1.08 -5.55 1.78
CA ALA A 96 0.83 -4.62 0.68
C ALA A 96 0.48 -5.35 -0.63
N ALA A 97 1.23 -6.40 -0.96
CA ALA A 97 0.97 -7.23 -2.13
C ALA A 97 -0.41 -7.91 -2.07
N ALA A 98 -0.79 -8.45 -0.89
CA ALA A 98 -2.11 -9.05 -0.68
C ALA A 98 -3.25 -8.03 -0.85
N ILE A 99 -3.08 -6.81 -0.33
CA ILE A 99 -4.05 -5.71 -0.49
C ILE A 99 -4.20 -5.34 -1.98
N MET A 100 -3.08 -5.20 -2.70
CA MET A 100 -3.11 -4.90 -4.15
C MET A 100 -3.77 -6.03 -4.95
N ALA A 101 -3.48 -7.29 -4.64
CA ALA A 101 -4.09 -8.44 -5.28
C ALA A 101 -5.62 -8.49 -5.02
N ALA A 102 -6.05 -8.23 -3.78
CA ALA A 102 -7.45 -8.14 -3.44
C ALA A 102 -8.17 -7.00 -4.20
N GLY A 103 -7.53 -5.84 -4.32
CA GLY A 103 -8.03 -4.72 -5.13
C GLY A 103 -8.17 -5.11 -6.60
N ALA A 104 -7.16 -5.75 -7.18
CA ALA A 104 -7.20 -6.21 -8.58
C ALA A 104 -8.34 -7.22 -8.81
N VAL A 105 -8.53 -8.18 -7.90
CA VAL A 105 -9.64 -9.14 -7.96
C VAL A 105 -10.99 -8.42 -7.85
N ALA A 106 -11.13 -7.48 -6.91
CA ALA A 106 -12.36 -6.71 -6.74
C ALA A 106 -12.69 -5.91 -8.01
N THR A 107 -11.70 -5.20 -8.58
CA THR A 107 -11.87 -4.48 -9.85
C THR A 107 -12.28 -5.42 -10.98
N ALA A 108 -11.63 -6.57 -11.11
CA ALA A 108 -11.95 -7.55 -12.13
C ALA A 108 -13.36 -8.13 -11.97
N VAL A 109 -13.82 -8.42 -10.75
CA VAL A 109 -15.17 -8.93 -10.48
C VAL A 109 -16.22 -7.87 -10.78
N LEU A 110 -16.00 -6.61 -10.35
CA LEU A 110 -16.96 -5.53 -10.54
C LEU A 110 -17.15 -5.17 -12.02
N HIS A 111 -16.06 -5.10 -12.81
CA HIS A 111 -16.15 -4.80 -14.24
C HIS A 111 -16.70 -5.95 -15.10
N ARG A 112 -16.71 -7.20 -14.60
CA ARG A 112 -17.33 -8.33 -15.31
C ARG A 112 -18.85 -8.22 -15.38
N HIS A 113 -19.47 -7.40 -14.52
CA HIS A 113 -20.91 -7.16 -14.54
C HIS A 113 -21.35 -6.08 -15.54
N ASP A 114 -20.41 -5.31 -16.10
CA ASP A 114 -20.66 -4.29 -17.12
C ASP A 114 -20.42 -4.84 -18.55
N ALA A 115 -20.99 -6.00 -18.87
CA ALA A 115 -20.94 -6.53 -20.23
C ALA A 115 -21.64 -5.55 -21.21
N PRO A 116 -21.11 -5.36 -22.44
CA PRO A 116 -21.55 -4.29 -23.32
C PRO A 116 -23.04 -4.43 -23.63
N LEU A 117 -23.82 -3.36 -23.41
CA LEU A 117 -25.06 -3.18 -24.15
C LEU A 117 -24.66 -3.26 -25.63
N ALA A 118 -25.23 -4.23 -26.33
CA ALA A 118 -25.00 -4.44 -27.75
C ALA A 118 -25.01 -3.09 -28.47
N ASP A 119 -24.04 -2.88 -29.38
CA ASP A 119 -24.18 -1.86 -30.42
C ASP A 119 -25.59 -2.00 -30.99
N GLU A 120 -26.48 -1.07 -30.68
CA GLU A 120 -27.64 -0.87 -31.54
C GLU A 120 -27.04 -0.45 -32.87
N PRO A 121 -27.22 -1.23 -33.95
CA PRO A 121 -26.81 -0.77 -35.26
C PRO A 121 -27.52 0.56 -35.51
N ASP A 122 -26.76 1.60 -35.83
CA ASP A 122 -27.27 2.90 -36.30
C ASP A 122 -28.16 2.68 -37.53
N THR A 123 -29.42 2.32 -37.31
CA THR A 123 -30.48 2.50 -38.29
C THR A 123 -30.86 3.97 -38.30
N GLU A 124 -30.09 4.79 -39.01
CA GLU A 124 -30.62 6.04 -39.57
C GLU A 124 -31.23 5.75 -40.95
N PRO A 125 -32.57 5.67 -41.10
CA PRO A 125 -33.21 5.86 -42.38
C PRO A 125 -33.43 7.36 -42.59
N ARG A 126 -32.49 8.07 -43.21
CA ARG A 126 -32.76 9.45 -43.66
C ARG A 126 -32.05 9.82 -44.96
N SER A 127 -32.60 9.36 -46.08
CA SER A 127 -32.75 10.20 -47.28
C SER A 127 -33.74 9.61 -48.28
N ALA A 128 -35.03 9.70 -47.96
CA ALA A 128 -36.14 9.55 -48.91
C ALA A 128 -36.88 10.87 -49.16
N ALA A 129 -36.26 12.02 -48.85
CA ALA A 129 -36.88 13.35 -48.96
C ALA A 129 -36.24 14.24 -50.05
N ALA A 130 -35.48 13.69 -50.99
CA ALA A 130 -34.84 14.45 -52.06
C ALA A 130 -35.55 14.37 -53.44
N LEU A 131 -36.76 13.78 -53.53
CA LEU A 131 -37.36 13.46 -54.84
C LEU A 131 -38.78 14.00 -55.13
N VAL A 132 -39.34 14.92 -54.34
CA VAL A 132 -40.59 15.60 -54.72
C VAL A 132 -40.54 17.09 -54.37
N ARG A 133 -39.89 17.87 -55.25
CA ARG A 133 -40.23 19.26 -55.62
C ARG A 133 -39.14 19.77 -56.58
N SER A 134 -39.21 19.29 -57.82
CA SER A 134 -38.76 20.00 -59.01
C SER A 134 -39.97 20.20 -59.90
#